data_AF-A0A671WCA7-F1
#
_entry.id   AF-A0A671WCA7-F1
#
_cell.length_a   1.000
_cell.length_b   1.000
_cell.length_c   1.000
_cell.angle_alpha   90.00
_cell.angle_beta   90.00
_cell.angle_gamma   90.00
#
_symmetry.space_group_name_H-M   'P 1'
#
loop_
_entity.id
_entity.type
_entity.pdbx_description
1 polymer ?
#
loop_
_entity_poly.entity_id
_entity_poly.type
_entity_poly.pdbx_seq_one_letter_code
_entity_poly.pdbx_strand_id
1 'polypeptide(L)'
;MDKEKTFWRKTLWSHETKTELFGHHEQQYVWRREGEAFNPEDTRPTVQHGAARILLWGCFAASGSAALKKVNGIMKKKDYRQIIQENLKSSADDLVHQMHRIEVLEWPSLSPEKFRQRTIRSLWTAIKSS
;
A
#
# COMPACT_ATOMS: atom_id res chain seq x y z
N MET A 1 3.60 -22.77 -12.94
CA MET A 1 3.00 -23.21 -11.67
C MET A 1 1.49 -23.13 -11.82
N ASP A 2 0.87 -24.15 -12.41
CA ASP A 2 -0.59 -24.23 -12.51
C ASP A 2 -1.13 -24.81 -11.21
N LYS A 3 -1.48 -23.91 -10.28
CA LYS A 3 -2.20 -24.24 -9.06
C LYS A 3 -3.70 -24.09 -9.30
N GLU A 4 -4.49 -24.92 -8.63
CA GLU A 4 -5.95 -24.90 -8.73
C GLU A 4 -6.53 -23.54 -8.33
N LYS A 5 -7.68 -23.13 -8.90
CA LYS A 5 -8.32 -21.85 -8.57
C LYS A 5 -8.64 -21.72 -7.07
N THR A 6 -8.98 -22.83 -6.42
CA THR A 6 -9.26 -22.91 -4.98
C THR A 6 -8.03 -22.57 -4.14
N PHE A 7 -6.82 -22.91 -4.61
CA PHE A 7 -5.56 -22.54 -3.98
C PHE A 7 -5.45 -21.01 -3.89
N TRP A 8 -5.60 -20.32 -5.02
CA TRP A 8 -5.49 -18.86 -5.08
C TRP A 8 -6.57 -18.13 -4.29
N ARG A 9 -7.76 -18.73 -4.15
CA ARG A 9 -8.83 -18.18 -3.30
C ARG A 9 -8.50 -18.23 -1.80
N LYS A 10 -7.68 -19.20 -1.39
CA LYS A 10 -7.22 -19.37 0.00
C LYS A 10 -5.85 -18.74 0.27
N THR A 11 -5.23 -18.12 -0.74
CA THR A 11 -3.96 -17.40 -0.57
C THR A 11 -4.20 -16.04 0.06
N LEU A 12 -3.55 -15.81 1.20
CA LEU A 12 -3.46 -14.50 1.83
C LEU A 12 -2.23 -13.76 1.30
N TRP A 13 -2.43 -12.56 0.77
CA TRP A 13 -1.40 -11.69 0.23
C TRP A 13 -1.13 -10.56 1.21
N SER A 14 0.13 -10.33 1.61
CA SER A 14 0.52 -9.18 2.43
C SER A 14 1.45 -8.23 1.68
N HIS A 15 1.31 -6.93 1.90
CA HIS A 15 2.18 -5.93 1.30
C HIS A 15 2.37 -4.72 2.23
N GLU A 16 3.47 -4.01 1.99
CA GLU A 16 3.77 -2.72 2.60
C GLU A 16 3.76 -1.64 1.53
N THR A 17 3.03 -0.54 1.76
CA THR A 17 3.06 0.61 0.88
C THR A 17 3.48 1.86 1.63
N LYS A 18 4.32 2.66 0.97
CA LYS A 18 4.69 4.00 1.43
C LYS A 18 3.82 5.00 0.70
N THR A 19 3.16 5.87 1.43
CA THR A 19 2.40 6.98 0.87
C THR A 19 2.93 8.30 1.43
N GLU A 20 2.99 9.32 0.57
CA GLU A 20 3.39 10.67 0.97
C GLU A 20 2.13 11.46 1.33
N LEU A 21 2.08 12.01 2.55
CA LEU A 21 0.96 12.84 3.01
C LEU A 21 0.91 14.20 2.31
N PHE A 22 2.08 14.73 1.95
CA PHE A 22 2.23 16.09 1.42
C PHE A 22 2.95 16.07 0.06
N GLY A 23 2.55 15.15 -0.82
CA GLY A 23 3.28 14.83 -2.05
C GLY A 23 2.39 14.46 -3.22
N HIS A 24 1.19 15.03 -3.33
CA HIS A 24 0.56 15.09 -4.65
C HIS A 24 1.29 16.16 -5.45
N HIS A 25 2.20 15.73 -6.34
CA HIS A 25 2.69 16.53 -7.47
C HIS A 25 1.57 16.75 -8.49
N GLU A 26 0.38 17.12 -8.04
CA GLU A 26 -0.63 17.64 -8.93
C GLU A 26 -0.14 19.01 -9.37
N GLN A 27 0.24 19.10 -10.64
CA GLN A 27 0.43 20.39 -11.28
C GLN A 27 -0.92 21.12 -11.23
N GLN A 28 -1.05 22.06 -10.31
CA GLN A 28 -2.24 22.90 -10.22
C GLN A 28 -2.04 24.11 -11.12
N TYR A 29 -3.01 24.32 -12.01
CA TYR A 29 -3.06 25.50 -12.86
C TYR A 29 -3.68 26.65 -12.08
N VAL A 30 -3.02 27.81 -12.10
CA VAL A 30 -3.53 29.05 -11.52
C VAL A 30 -3.75 30.04 -12.65
N TRP A 31 -4.92 30.68 -12.68
CA TRP A 31 -5.26 31.70 -13.68
C TRP A 31 -4.66 33.04 -13.25
N ARG A 32 -3.95 33.73 -14.17
CA ARG A 32 -3.35 35.04 -13.93
C ARG A 32 -3.54 35.95 -15.13
N ARG A 33 -3.60 37.27 -14.87
CA ARG A 33 -3.57 38.28 -15.93
C ARG A 33 -2.13 38.54 -16.36
N GLU A 34 -1.95 38.84 -17.64
CA GLU A 34 -0.63 39.09 -18.22
C GLU A 34 -0.02 40.37 -17.60
N GLY A 35 1.21 40.27 -17.07
CA GLY A 35 1.95 41.39 -16.49
C GLY A 35 1.80 41.61 -14.98
N GLU A 36 0.97 40.83 -14.27
CA GLU A 36 0.86 40.92 -12.80
C GLU A 36 2.02 40.21 -12.08
N ALA A 37 2.54 40.84 -11.02
CA ALA A 37 3.57 40.28 -10.16
C ALA A 37 3.06 39.07 -9.36
N PHE A 38 3.98 38.27 -8.80
CA PHE A 38 3.65 37.08 -8.03
C PHE A 38 2.88 37.45 -6.75
N ASN A 39 1.56 37.28 -6.78
CA ASN A 39 0.71 37.49 -5.61
C ASN A 39 0.75 36.25 -4.70
N PRO A 40 1.12 36.36 -3.42
CA PRO A 40 1.12 35.25 -2.48
C PRO A 40 -0.22 34.52 -2.37
N GLU A 41 -1.35 35.20 -2.60
CA GLU A 41 -2.68 34.59 -2.56
C GLU A 41 -2.95 33.63 -3.72
N ASP A 42 -2.22 33.78 -4.83
CA ASP A 42 -2.30 32.92 -6.02
C ASP A 42 -1.29 31.77 -5.96
N THR A 43 -0.73 31.50 -4.77
CA THR A 43 0.38 30.58 -4.58
C THR A 43 0.09 29.66 -3.40
N ARG A 44 0.22 28.34 -3.63
CA ARG A 44 0.13 27.39 -2.52
C ARG A 44 1.52 27.21 -1.91
N PRO A 45 1.65 27.31 -0.58
CA PRO A 45 2.91 27.01 0.08
C PRO A 45 3.31 25.56 -0.21
N THR A 46 4.50 25.38 -0.76
CA THR A 46 5.12 24.08 -0.94
C THR A 46 5.91 23.74 0.31
N VAL A 47 5.67 22.56 0.89
CA VAL A 47 6.46 22.08 2.03
C VAL A 47 7.84 21.69 1.50
N GLN A 48 8.81 22.62 1.60
CA GLN A 48 10.14 22.45 0.99
C GLN A 48 11.02 21.41 1.68
N HIS A 49 10.63 20.88 2.83
CA HIS A 49 11.40 19.85 3.52
C HIS A 49 10.49 18.90 4.31
N GLY A 50 10.65 17.60 4.05
CA GLY A 50 10.05 16.56 4.89
C GLY A 50 8.59 16.27 4.57
N ALA A 51 8.28 15.88 3.33
CA ALA A 51 7.01 15.19 3.04
C ALA A 51 6.83 14.07 4.07
N ALA A 52 5.83 14.21 4.95
CA ALA A 52 5.55 13.20 5.96
C ALA A 52 5.14 11.92 5.22
N ARG A 53 5.87 10.84 5.46
CA ARG A 53 5.61 9.56 4.80
C ARG A 53 4.97 8.62 5.79
N ILE A 54 3.83 8.06 5.43
CA ILE A 54 3.20 6.98 6.19
C ILE A 54 3.56 5.67 5.51
N LEU A 55 4.04 4.72 6.31
CA LEU A 55 4.16 3.33 5.90
C LEU A 55 2.92 2.59 6.40
N LEU A 56 2.25 1.90 5.49
CA LEU A 56 1.08 1.08 5.77
C LEU A 56 1.41 -0.37 5.47
N TRP A 57 1.05 -1.27 6.37
CA TRP A 57 1.00 -2.70 6.12
C TRP A 57 -0.45 -3.13 5.94
N GLY A 58 -0.70 -4.05 5.03
CA GLY A 58 -2.02 -4.64 4.84
C GLY A 58 -1.95 -6.01 4.19
N CYS A 59 -3.03 -6.76 4.32
CA CYS A 59 -3.19 -8.02 3.63
C CYS A 59 -4.61 -8.20 3.07
N PHE A 60 -4.74 -9.02 2.05
CA PHE A 60 -6.00 -9.31 1.39
C PHE A 60 -6.02 -10.74 0.86
N ALA A 61 -7.22 -11.28 0.70
CA ALA A 61 -7.48 -12.57 0.06
C ALA A 61 -8.56 -12.38 -1.02
N ALA A 62 -8.97 -13.45 -1.68
CA ALA A 62 -10.04 -13.38 -2.67
C ALA A 62 -11.41 -12.97 -2.08
N SER A 63 -11.59 -13.12 -0.76
CA SER A 63 -12.79 -12.72 -0.02
C SER A 63 -12.85 -11.21 0.28
N GLY A 64 -11.71 -10.52 0.31
CA GLY A 64 -11.65 -9.10 0.66
C GLY A 64 -10.31 -8.68 1.25
N SER A 65 -10.28 -7.46 1.79
CA SER A 65 -9.11 -6.85 2.44
C SER A 65 -9.25 -6.86 3.96
N ALA A 66 -8.15 -7.13 4.67
CA ALA A 66 -8.07 -6.95 6.10
C ALA A 66 -7.80 -5.48 6.47
N ALA A 67 -7.89 -5.17 7.77
CA ALA A 67 -7.57 -3.85 8.29
C ALA A 67 -6.13 -3.45 7.98
N LEU A 68 -5.94 -2.20 7.53
CA LEU A 68 -4.63 -1.62 7.31
C LEU A 68 -3.99 -1.22 8.65
N LYS A 69 -2.69 -1.47 8.79
CA LYS A 69 -1.90 -1.09 9.96
C LYS A 69 -0.91 -0.01 9.60
N LYS A 70 -0.99 1.10 10.31
CA LYS A 70 0.00 2.18 10.23
C LYS A 70 1.27 1.75 10.98
N VAL A 71 2.40 1.89 10.30
CA VAL A 71 3.73 1.64 10.85
C VAL A 71 4.37 2.97 11.18
N ASN A 72 4.75 3.14 12.44
CA ASN A 72 5.33 4.38 12.93
C ASN A 72 6.84 4.41 12.66
N GLY A 73 7.30 5.40 11.88
CA GLY A 73 8.71 5.60 11.59
C GLY A 73 9.26 4.65 10.51
N ILE A 74 10.56 4.37 10.59
CA ILE A 74 11.26 3.45 9.68
C ILE A 74 11.06 2.03 10.18
N MET A 75 10.46 1.17 9.36
CA MET A 75 10.26 -0.23 9.71
C MET A 75 11.61 -0.97 9.81
N LYS A 76 11.89 -1.53 10.99
CA LYS A 76 13.00 -2.46 11.18
C LYS A 76 12.52 -3.89 10.96
N LYS A 77 13.46 -4.79 10.69
CA LYS A 77 13.18 -6.23 10.53
C LYS A 77 12.43 -6.85 11.72
N LYS A 78 12.67 -6.38 12.94
CA LYS A 78 11.98 -6.86 14.16
C LYS A 78 10.50 -6.43 14.15
N ASP A 79 10.26 -5.16 13.86
CA ASP A 79 8.91 -4.58 13.77
C ASP A 79 8.09 -5.28 12.68
N TYR A 80 8.70 -5.58 11.54
CA TYR A 80 8.05 -6.34 10.47
C TYR A 80 7.58 -7.72 10.93
N ARG A 81 8.45 -8.47 11.62
CA ARG A 81 8.12 -9.80 12.15
C ARG A 81 6.99 -9.71 13.16
N GLN A 82 7.01 -8.70 14.02
CA GLN A 82 5.96 -8.48 15.01
C GLN A 82 4.61 -8.16 14.35
N ILE A 83 4.59 -7.25 13.38
CA ILE A 83 3.37 -6.90 12.64
C ILE A 83 2.77 -8.14 11.96
N ILE A 84 3.60 -8.96 11.33
CA ILE A 84 3.13 -10.22 10.74
C ILE A 84 2.56 -11.14 11.82
N GLN A 85 3.28 -11.37 12.91
CA GLN A 85 2.85 -12.31 13.95
C GLN A 85 1.53 -11.89 14.60
N GLU A 86 1.35 -10.60 14.85
CA GLU A 86 0.16 -10.05 15.49
C GLU A 86 -1.04 -9.99 14.55
N ASN A 87 -0.84 -9.63 13.29
CA ASN A 87 -1.95 -9.30 12.38
C ASN A 87 -2.27 -10.42 11.39
N LEU A 88 -1.28 -11.22 10.99
CA LEU A 88 -1.49 -12.24 9.95
C LEU A 88 -2.49 -13.30 10.38
N LYS A 89 -2.46 -13.71 11.65
CA LYS A 89 -3.41 -14.70 12.20
C LYS A 89 -4.84 -14.17 12.21
N SER A 90 -5.06 -12.98 12.78
CA SER A 90 -6.38 -12.35 12.81
C SER A 90 -6.93 -12.18 11.40
N SER A 91 -6.13 -11.62 10.50
CA SER A 91 -6.55 -11.42 9.11
C SER A 91 -6.82 -12.73 8.36
N ALA A 92 -6.09 -13.80 8.68
CA ALA A 92 -6.32 -15.12 8.11
C ALA A 92 -7.64 -15.73 8.59
N ASP A 93 -7.92 -15.62 9.89
CA ASP A 93 -9.16 -16.11 10.47
C ASP A 93 -10.36 -15.36 9.90
N ASP A 94 -10.25 -14.05 9.72
CA ASP A 94 -11.29 -13.19 9.16
C ASP A 94 -11.53 -13.42 7.66
N LEU A 95 -10.46 -13.61 6.87
CA LEU A 95 -10.56 -13.62 5.40
C LEU A 95 -10.62 -15.02 4.79
N VAL A 96 -9.95 -16.01 5.37
CA VAL A 96 -9.79 -17.33 4.73
C VAL A 96 -10.70 -18.38 5.37
N HIS A 97 -11.05 -18.21 6.66
CA HIS A 97 -11.79 -19.16 7.51
C HIS A 97 -11.24 -20.60 7.41
N GLN A 98 -10.68 -21.12 8.52
CA GLN A 98 -10.00 -22.44 8.58
C GLN A 98 -8.61 -22.45 7.92
N MET A 99 -7.77 -21.47 8.26
CA MET A 99 -6.36 -21.51 7.86
C MET A 99 -5.58 -22.46 8.78
N HIS A 100 -5.39 -23.71 8.36
CA HIS A 100 -4.66 -24.71 9.16
C HIS A 100 -3.13 -24.57 9.09
N ARG A 101 -2.60 -23.91 8.06
CA ARG A 101 -1.15 -23.75 7.86
C ARG A 101 -0.82 -22.49 7.07
N ILE A 102 0.17 -21.74 7.56
CA ILE A 102 0.79 -20.63 6.83
C ILE A 102 1.98 -21.20 6.06
N GLU A 103 1.84 -21.33 4.75
CA GLU A 103 2.95 -21.65 3.87
C GLU A 103 3.42 -20.35 3.20
N VAL A 104 4.69 -20.02 3.43
CA VAL A 104 5.33 -18.92 2.70
C VAL A 104 5.54 -19.41 1.27
N LEU A 105 4.81 -18.81 0.34
CA LEU A 105 5.03 -19.04 -1.07
C LEU A 105 6.44 -18.58 -1.45
N GLU A 106 7.25 -19.49 -2.01
CA GLU A 106 8.52 -19.13 -2.60
C GLU A 106 8.30 -18.06 -3.67
N TRP A 107 9.08 -17.00 -3.58
CA TRP A 107 8.94 -15.85 -4.46
C TRP A 107 10.29 -15.45 -5.05
N PRO A 108 10.46 -15.53 -6.38
CA PRO A 108 11.71 -15.12 -7.00
C PRO A 108 11.92 -13.61 -6.86
N SER A 109 13.15 -13.22 -6.50
CA SER A 109 13.60 -11.83 -6.58
C SER A 109 13.40 -11.32 -8.01
N LEU A 110 12.83 -10.13 -8.16
CA LEU A 110 12.57 -9.51 -9.49
C LEU A 110 11.62 -10.33 -10.40
N SER A 111 10.64 -11.04 -9.81
CA SER A 111 9.50 -11.62 -10.55
C SER A 111 8.94 -10.63 -11.59
N PRO A 112 8.49 -11.09 -12.78
CA PRO A 112 7.98 -10.20 -13.83
C PRO A 112 6.95 -9.22 -13.26
N GLU A 113 7.17 -7.92 -13.48
CA GLU A 113 6.32 -6.82 -13.00
C GLU A 113 4.82 -7.09 -13.20
N LYS A 114 4.47 -7.81 -14.27
CA LYS A 114 3.11 -8.21 -14.62
C LYS A 114 2.36 -8.96 -13.51
N PHE A 115 3.06 -9.72 -12.66
CA PHE A 115 2.44 -10.45 -11.55
C PHE A 115 2.39 -9.62 -10.25
N ARG A 116 3.42 -8.81 -9.98
CA ARG A 116 3.43 -7.84 -8.87
C ARG A 116 2.35 -6.75 -9.01
N GLN A 117 2.07 -6.31 -10.24
CA GLN A 117 1.29 -5.09 -10.48
C GLN A 117 -0.22 -5.32 -10.67
N ARG A 118 -0.73 -6.53 -10.91
CA ARG A 118 -2.14 -6.69 -11.30
C ARG A 118 -3.15 -6.77 -10.15
N THR A 119 -2.78 -7.27 -8.97
CA THR A 119 -3.69 -7.44 -7.82
C THR A 119 -3.37 -6.52 -6.65
N ILE A 120 -2.10 -6.38 -6.29
CA ILE A 120 -1.70 -5.52 -5.15
C ILE A 120 -1.74 -4.04 -5.55
N ARG A 121 -1.13 -3.68 -6.69
CA ARG A 121 -1.11 -2.29 -7.17
C ARG A 121 -2.50 -1.79 -7.55
N SER A 122 -3.38 -2.61 -8.12
CA SER A 122 -4.74 -2.19 -8.50
C SER A 122 -5.57 -1.80 -7.27
N LEU A 123 -5.52 -2.59 -6.20
CA LEU A 123 -6.13 -2.26 -4.91
C LEU A 123 -5.57 -0.95 -4.34
N TRP A 124 -4.25 -0.75 -4.38
CA TRP A 124 -3.62 0.46 -3.87
C TRP A 124 -3.83 1.69 -4.76
N THR A 125 -3.95 1.53 -6.07
CA THR A 125 -4.37 2.61 -6.97
C THR A 125 -5.78 3.06 -6.57
N ALA A 126 -6.71 2.12 -6.33
CA ALA A 126 -8.05 2.45 -5.87
C ALA A 126 -8.05 3.23 -4.53
N ILE A 127 -7.26 2.76 -3.55
CA ILE A 127 -7.11 3.42 -2.23
C ILE A 127 -6.49 4.81 -2.35
N LYS A 128 -5.57 5.04 -3.29
CA LYS A 128 -4.95 6.36 -3.51
C LYS A 128 -5.80 7.31 -4.35
N SER A 129 -6.81 6.79 -5.05
CA SER A 129 -7.71 7.56 -5.91
C SER A 129 -9.08 7.87 -5.28
N SER A 130 -9.37 7.32 -4.10
CA SER A 130 -10.57 7.63 -3.29
C SER A 130 -10.28 8.75 -2.30
#